data_AF-A0AAW2P7A4-F1
#
_entry.id   AF-A0AAW2P7A4-F1
#
_cell.length_a   1.000
_cell.length_b   1.000
_cell.length_c   1.000
_cell.angle_alpha   90.00
_cell.angle_beta   90.00
_cell.angle_gamma   90.00
#
_symmetry.space_group_name_H-M   'P 1'
#
loop_
_entity.id
_entity.type
_entity.pdbx_description
1 polymer ?
#
loop_
_entity_poly.entity_id
_entity_poly.type
_entity_poly.pdbx_seq_one_letter_code
_entity_poly.pdbx_strand_id
1 'polypeptide(L)'
;MENLTVILLLVSAIAANAASFPFIFNNLLRVDCGVTGETTETYNNQSWFPDSFFIDPGKTTRISSSPNVPQVMTTLRYFPDGEDKQNCYRLPLINTEKFIFRAGFYYGNYDGKSQPPIFDLSLGGQKWATVNSSATTDVPVFQELIYAPRNDNISVCLAGRKEYGSGTPFISSLEATYLDEHETSNRTVYGIMRNGTAYHLVARLNFGGYDQVIEPWSGWSRTCEERLNRYWTPQPMPGYTNLTFVPITCTGTAYENSPPLSVINTAISPTTASQSIYVPINFPTTTPQSAYIVLYFYQDLGPTKKMLNIGMDVAGRCCRRC
;
A
#
# COMPACT_ATOMS: atom_id res chain seq x y z
N MET A 1 71.37 -0.33 -18.04
CA MET A 1 70.26 0.43 -18.65
C MET A 1 69.11 -0.54 -18.79
N GLU A 2 68.22 -0.54 -17.80
CA GLU A 2 67.09 -1.47 -17.69
C GLU A 2 65.96 -0.99 -18.60
N ASN A 3 65.41 -1.92 -19.41
CA ASN A 3 64.25 -1.65 -20.26
C ASN A 3 62.98 -1.67 -19.42
N LEU A 4 62.32 -0.52 -19.31
CA LEU A 4 61.02 -0.38 -18.65
C LEU A 4 59.91 -0.73 -19.64
N THR A 5 59.31 -1.91 -19.49
CA THR A 5 58.14 -2.33 -20.27
C THR A 5 56.87 -1.83 -19.57
N VAL A 6 56.20 -0.84 -20.16
CA VAL A 6 54.91 -0.32 -19.65
C VAL A 6 53.77 -1.13 -20.26
N ILE A 7 53.07 -1.93 -19.45
CA ILE A 7 51.85 -2.64 -19.85
C ILE A 7 50.66 -1.74 -19.52
N LEU A 8 50.02 -1.17 -20.55
CA LEU A 8 48.75 -0.46 -20.41
C LEU A 8 47.61 -1.49 -20.33
N LEU A 9 47.07 -1.72 -19.13
CA LEU A 9 45.83 -2.47 -18.94
C LEU A 9 44.64 -1.54 -19.17
N LEU A 10 44.04 -1.63 -20.35
CA LEU A 10 42.72 -1.06 -20.64
C LEU A 10 41.66 -1.84 -19.88
N VAL A 11 41.31 -1.37 -18.68
CA VAL A 11 40.12 -1.83 -17.96
C VAL A 11 38.92 -1.14 -18.61
N SER A 12 38.26 -1.82 -19.55
CA SER A 12 36.96 -1.38 -20.05
C SER A 12 35.97 -1.48 -18.89
N ALA A 13 35.61 -0.34 -18.31
CA ALA A 13 34.48 -0.25 -17.41
C ALA A 13 33.23 -0.59 -18.23
N ILE A 14 32.74 -1.83 -18.09
CA ILE A 14 31.37 -2.17 -18.46
C ILE A 14 30.53 -1.35 -17.50
N ALA A 15 29.94 -0.26 -18.00
CA ALA A 15 28.87 0.42 -17.29
C ALA A 15 27.80 -0.65 -17.05
N ALA A 16 27.65 -1.07 -15.79
CA ALA A 16 26.51 -1.85 -15.38
C ALA A 16 25.29 -0.98 -15.68
N ASN A 17 24.60 -1.28 -16.77
CA ASN A 17 23.26 -0.78 -17.01
C ASN A 17 22.50 -1.03 -15.71
N ALA A 18 21.95 0.04 -15.13
CA ALA A 18 21.11 -0.04 -13.94
C ALA A 18 20.15 -1.21 -14.14
N ALA A 19 20.26 -2.22 -13.28
CA ALA A 19 19.51 -3.45 -13.43
C ALA A 19 18.01 -3.09 -13.37
N SER A 20 17.35 -3.04 -14.52
CA SER A 20 15.91 -3.16 -14.56
C SER A 20 15.61 -4.52 -13.96
N PHE A 21 15.15 -4.54 -12.71
CA PHE A 21 14.62 -5.73 -12.09
C PHE A 21 13.52 -6.23 -13.03
N PRO A 22 13.66 -7.42 -13.66
CA PRO A 22 12.71 -7.88 -14.67
C PRO A 22 11.28 -8.02 -14.10
N PHE A 23 11.16 -7.96 -12.77
CA PHE A 23 9.94 -8.06 -11.99
C PHE A 23 9.32 -6.70 -11.59
N ILE A 24 9.96 -5.57 -11.87
CA ILE A 24 9.45 -4.22 -11.54
C ILE A 24 9.13 -3.48 -12.83
N PHE A 25 7.86 -3.16 -13.03
CA PHE A 25 7.38 -2.35 -14.14
C PHE A 25 6.69 -1.10 -13.61
N ASN A 26 7.04 0.08 -14.13
CA ASN A 26 6.50 1.36 -13.65
C ASN A 26 6.58 1.52 -12.12
N ASN A 27 7.74 1.18 -11.52
CA ASN A 27 7.96 1.25 -10.08
C ASN A 27 7.05 0.32 -9.25
N LEU A 28 6.50 -0.75 -9.85
CA LEU A 28 5.56 -1.64 -9.18
C LEU A 28 5.89 -3.10 -9.45
N LEU A 29 6.03 -3.87 -8.37
CA LEU A 29 6.03 -5.33 -8.37
C LEU A 29 4.62 -5.80 -8.01
N ARG A 30 4.07 -6.73 -8.79
CA ARG A 30 2.78 -7.36 -8.51
C ARG A 30 2.87 -8.86 -8.69
N VAL A 31 2.32 -9.57 -7.73
CA VAL A 31 2.41 -11.02 -7.63
C VAL A 31 1.00 -11.58 -7.53
N ASP A 32 0.64 -12.44 -8.47
CA ASP A 32 -0.59 -13.24 -8.46
C ASP A 32 -0.27 -14.56 -7.76
N CYS A 33 -0.82 -14.73 -6.55
CA CYS A 33 -0.45 -15.84 -5.68
C CYS A 33 -1.23 -17.09 -6.02
N GLY A 34 -0.53 -18.19 -6.32
CA GLY A 34 -1.16 -19.48 -6.65
C GLY A 34 -1.40 -19.73 -8.14
N VAL A 35 -1.11 -18.78 -9.02
CA VAL A 35 -1.23 -18.98 -10.46
C VAL A 35 -0.19 -20.00 -10.94
N THR A 36 -0.64 -20.99 -11.70
CA THR A 36 0.22 -22.04 -12.28
C THR A 36 0.56 -21.64 -13.72
N GLY A 37 1.63 -20.87 -13.88
CA GLY A 37 2.13 -20.45 -15.18
C GLY A 37 3.52 -19.85 -15.04
N GLU A 38 4.31 -19.88 -16.12
CA GLU A 38 5.64 -19.24 -16.15
C GLU A 38 5.60 -17.83 -16.76
N THR A 39 4.42 -17.40 -17.24
CA THR A 39 4.23 -16.16 -17.97
C THR A 39 3.45 -15.14 -17.17
N THR A 40 3.83 -13.88 -17.31
CA THR A 40 3.16 -12.72 -16.71
C THR A 40 1.74 -12.58 -17.27
N GLU A 41 0.74 -12.44 -16.41
CA GLU A 41 -0.62 -12.12 -16.85
C GLU A 41 -0.83 -10.60 -16.86
N THR A 42 -1.70 -10.12 -17.77
CA THR A 42 -2.08 -8.70 -17.80
C THR A 42 -3.50 -8.56 -17.26
N TYR A 43 -3.64 -7.80 -16.19
CA TYR A 43 -4.94 -7.43 -15.60
C TYR A 43 -5.00 -5.91 -15.46
N ASN A 44 -6.07 -5.27 -15.94
CA ASN A 44 -6.23 -3.81 -15.99
C ASN A 44 -5.01 -3.09 -16.62
N ASN A 45 -4.48 -3.61 -17.73
CA ASN A 45 -3.26 -3.11 -18.41
C ASN A 45 -1.99 -3.14 -17.55
N GLN A 46 -1.96 -3.96 -16.50
CA GLN A 46 -0.84 -4.07 -15.57
C GLN A 46 -0.37 -5.53 -15.48
N SER A 47 0.94 -5.73 -15.45
CA SER A 47 1.57 -7.05 -15.43
C SER A 47 1.60 -7.64 -14.02
N TRP A 48 1.23 -8.90 -13.87
CA TRP A 48 1.24 -9.68 -12.64
C TRP A 48 2.11 -10.92 -12.80
N PHE A 49 3.06 -11.10 -11.89
CA PHE A 49 4.01 -12.21 -11.92
C PHE A 49 3.50 -13.40 -11.11
N PRO A 50 3.75 -14.63 -11.59
CA PRO A 50 3.58 -15.83 -10.79
C PRO A 50 4.37 -15.76 -9.48
N ASP A 51 3.79 -16.31 -8.43
CA ASP A 51 4.37 -16.26 -7.10
C ASP A 51 5.53 -17.26 -6.87
N SER A 52 5.65 -18.24 -7.76
CA SER A 52 6.74 -19.22 -7.81
C SER A 52 8.12 -18.60 -7.98
N PHE A 53 8.23 -17.37 -8.49
CA PHE A 53 9.50 -16.63 -8.53
C PHE A 53 9.97 -16.14 -7.16
N PHE A 54 9.09 -16.10 -6.16
CA PHE A 54 9.33 -15.44 -4.87
C PHE A 54 9.18 -16.39 -3.67
N ILE A 55 8.53 -17.55 -3.85
CA ILE A 55 8.33 -18.56 -2.82
C ILE A 55 8.20 -19.97 -3.43
N ASP A 56 8.85 -20.94 -2.80
CA ASP A 56 8.72 -22.37 -3.14
C ASP A 56 7.64 -23.12 -2.32
N PRO A 57 7.58 -23.00 -0.98
CA PRO A 57 6.66 -23.82 -0.18
C PRO A 57 5.19 -23.48 -0.40
N GLY A 58 4.32 -24.34 0.12
CA GLY A 58 2.87 -24.19 0.08
C GLY A 58 2.21 -24.97 -1.06
N LYS A 59 0.90 -24.87 -1.10
CA LYS A 59 0.04 -25.46 -2.13
C LYS A 59 -0.78 -24.36 -2.77
N THR A 60 -1.19 -24.56 -4.02
CA THR A 60 -1.98 -23.59 -4.77
C THR A 60 -3.36 -24.16 -5.07
N THR A 61 -4.33 -23.27 -5.25
CA THR A 61 -5.67 -23.65 -5.70
C THR A 61 -6.35 -22.49 -6.41
N ARG A 62 -7.34 -22.82 -7.21
CA ARG A 62 -8.23 -21.86 -7.87
C ARG A 62 -9.55 -21.82 -7.13
N ILE A 63 -10.10 -20.62 -6.99
CA ILE A 63 -11.42 -20.37 -6.42
C ILE A 63 -12.36 -19.83 -7.49
N SER A 64 -13.65 -20.00 -7.25
CA SER A 64 -14.69 -19.53 -8.16
C SER A 64 -14.62 -18.01 -8.31
N SER A 65 -14.74 -17.54 -9.54
CA SER A 65 -14.84 -16.12 -9.84
C SER A 65 -16.11 -15.52 -9.22
N SER A 66 -15.97 -14.33 -8.64
CA SER A 66 -17.08 -13.53 -8.11
C SER A 66 -17.01 -12.12 -8.72
N PRO A 67 -18.15 -11.45 -8.99
CA PRO A 67 -18.16 -10.11 -9.60
C PRO A 67 -17.35 -9.06 -8.84
N ASN A 68 -17.22 -9.21 -7.51
CA ASN A 68 -16.53 -8.25 -6.64
C ASN A 68 -15.07 -8.61 -6.36
N VAL A 69 -14.52 -9.60 -7.09
CA VAL A 69 -13.18 -10.14 -6.85
C VAL A 69 -12.33 -9.93 -8.10
N PRO A 70 -11.19 -9.21 -8.01
CA PRO A 70 -10.25 -9.10 -9.11
C PRO A 70 -9.83 -10.47 -9.62
N GLN A 71 -9.66 -10.63 -10.94
CA GLN A 71 -9.26 -11.90 -11.54
C GLN A 71 -7.95 -12.44 -10.94
N VAL A 72 -7.02 -11.55 -10.63
CA VAL A 72 -5.71 -11.83 -9.98
C VAL A 72 -5.82 -12.32 -8.53
N MET A 73 -7.05 -12.44 -8.00
CA MET A 73 -7.33 -13.03 -6.70
C MET A 73 -8.24 -14.26 -6.83
N THR A 74 -8.39 -14.81 -8.03
CA THR A 74 -9.11 -16.08 -8.26
C THR A 74 -8.20 -17.30 -8.11
N THR A 75 -6.92 -17.08 -7.84
CA THR A 75 -6.01 -18.10 -7.34
C THR A 75 -5.47 -17.68 -5.97
N LEU A 76 -5.02 -18.67 -5.19
CA LEU A 76 -4.32 -18.42 -3.93
C LEU A 76 -3.27 -19.49 -3.67
N ARG A 77 -2.27 -19.11 -2.87
CA ARG A 77 -1.33 -20.04 -2.24
C ARG A 77 -1.64 -20.15 -0.76
N TYR A 78 -1.65 -21.37 -0.24
CA TYR A 78 -1.93 -21.70 1.16
C TYR A 78 -0.84 -22.60 1.75
N PHE A 79 -0.65 -22.51 3.07
CA PHE A 79 0.47 -23.14 3.78
C PHE A 79 -0.03 -24.09 4.87
N PRO A 80 -0.32 -25.36 4.54
CA PRO A 80 -0.90 -26.32 5.47
C PRO A 80 0.11 -26.83 6.53
N ASP A 81 1.40 -26.63 6.28
CA ASP A 81 2.47 -27.16 7.12
C ASP A 81 2.62 -26.33 8.41
N GLY A 82 1.77 -26.63 9.39
CA GLY A 82 2.04 -26.42 10.82
C GLY A 82 1.86 -25.00 11.37
N GLU A 83 1.33 -24.96 12.58
CA GLU A 83 1.32 -23.80 13.47
C GLU A 83 2.75 -23.29 13.68
N ASP A 84 2.92 -21.98 13.82
CA ASP A 84 4.21 -21.31 14.09
C ASP A 84 5.30 -21.43 13.00
N LYS A 85 5.03 -22.10 11.87
CA LYS A 85 5.92 -22.08 10.69
C LYS A 85 5.72 -20.80 9.91
N GLN A 86 6.80 -20.03 9.74
CA GLN A 86 6.80 -18.85 8.86
C GLN A 86 7.03 -19.27 7.41
N ASN A 87 6.11 -18.86 6.54
CA ASN A 87 6.22 -19.05 5.09
C ASN A 87 6.46 -17.68 4.46
N CYS A 88 7.64 -17.48 3.89
CA CYS A 88 8.17 -16.16 3.54
C CYS A 88 8.38 -16.01 2.03
N TYR A 89 7.77 -14.98 1.45
CA TYR A 89 8.09 -14.45 0.14
C TYR A 89 9.38 -13.65 0.22
N ARG A 90 10.33 -13.92 -0.68
CA ARG A 90 11.55 -13.12 -0.85
C ARG A 90 11.39 -12.24 -2.09
N LEU A 91 11.33 -10.93 -1.88
CA LEU A 91 11.09 -9.98 -2.96
C LEU A 91 12.41 -9.34 -3.40
N PRO A 92 12.70 -9.26 -4.72
CA PRO A 92 13.94 -8.68 -5.23
C PRO A 92 13.84 -7.15 -5.27
N LEU A 93 13.79 -6.52 -4.10
CA LEU A 93 13.60 -5.07 -3.93
C LEU A 93 14.88 -4.39 -3.44
N ILE A 94 15.08 -3.12 -3.83
CA ILE A 94 16.22 -2.31 -3.39
C ILE A 94 15.97 -1.84 -1.95
N ASN A 95 16.84 -2.23 -1.04
CA ASN A 95 16.74 -1.99 0.40
C ASN A 95 17.01 -0.54 0.87
N THR A 96 17.38 0.38 -0.02
CA THR A 96 17.59 1.80 0.27
C THR A 96 16.33 2.63 0.05
N GLU A 97 15.32 2.05 -0.58
CA GLU A 97 14.15 2.74 -1.10
C GLU A 97 12.91 2.54 -0.22
N LYS A 98 11.98 3.49 -0.23
CA LYS A 98 10.68 3.32 0.44
C LYS A 98 9.68 2.60 -0.44
N PHE A 99 8.80 1.81 0.16
CA PHE A 99 7.77 1.07 -0.57
C PHE A 99 6.41 1.14 0.11
N ILE A 100 5.35 1.14 -0.70
CA ILE A 100 4.02 0.73 -0.26
C ILE A 100 3.86 -0.75 -0.53
N PHE A 101 3.61 -1.54 0.52
CA PHE A 101 3.26 -2.94 0.42
C PHE A 101 1.75 -3.12 0.55
N ARG A 102 1.16 -3.95 -0.30
CA ARG A 102 -0.22 -4.43 -0.14
C ARG A 102 -0.27 -5.94 -0.26
N ALA A 103 -0.85 -6.61 0.72
CA ALA A 103 -1.15 -8.03 0.67
C ALA A 103 -2.68 -8.23 0.63
N GLY A 104 -3.15 -9.02 -0.34
CA GLY A 104 -4.56 -9.32 -0.55
C GLY A 104 -4.91 -10.76 -0.20
N PHE A 105 -6.06 -10.91 0.45
CA PHE A 105 -6.55 -12.17 1.00
C PHE A 105 -8.01 -12.37 0.59
N TYR A 106 -8.27 -13.27 -0.36
CA TYR A 106 -9.63 -13.70 -0.65
C TYR A 106 -9.77 -15.21 -0.37
N TYR A 107 -10.57 -15.56 0.65
CA TYR A 107 -10.71 -16.93 1.11
C TYR A 107 -11.48 -17.81 0.11
N GLY A 108 -12.58 -17.30 -0.46
CA GLY A 108 -13.36 -17.98 -1.49
C GLY A 108 -13.82 -19.40 -1.14
N ASN A 109 -13.83 -19.75 0.15
CA ASN A 109 -14.06 -21.11 0.65
C ASN A 109 -13.20 -22.19 -0.02
N TYR A 110 -11.92 -21.88 -0.27
CA TYR A 110 -11.03 -22.75 -1.06
C TYR A 110 -10.84 -24.16 -0.50
N ASP A 111 -11.03 -24.36 0.81
CA ASP A 111 -10.89 -25.65 1.49
C ASP A 111 -12.24 -26.29 1.86
N GLY A 112 -13.36 -25.67 1.47
CA GLY A 112 -14.72 -26.18 1.67
C GLY A 112 -15.21 -26.16 3.11
N LYS A 113 -14.49 -25.53 4.05
CA LYS A 113 -14.84 -25.54 5.49
C LYS A 113 -15.74 -24.39 5.93
N SER A 114 -15.89 -23.36 5.10
CA SER A 114 -16.64 -22.14 5.42
C SER A 114 -16.17 -21.46 6.72
N GLN A 115 -14.87 -21.62 7.04
CA GLN A 115 -14.25 -21.10 8.25
C GLN A 115 -12.93 -20.41 7.86
N PRO A 116 -12.99 -19.12 7.49
CA PRO A 116 -11.79 -18.38 7.13
C PRO A 116 -10.80 -18.33 8.30
N PRO A 117 -9.52 -18.65 8.08
CA PRO A 117 -8.52 -18.72 9.14
C PRO A 117 -8.05 -17.33 9.58
N ILE A 118 -7.53 -17.24 10.82
CA ILE A 118 -6.84 -16.06 11.35
C ILE A 118 -5.36 -16.40 11.49
N PHE A 119 -4.48 -15.51 11.03
CA PHE A 119 -3.03 -15.73 11.05
C PHE A 119 -2.27 -14.40 11.08
N ASP A 120 -0.99 -14.45 11.42
CA ASP A 120 -0.13 -13.27 11.42
C ASP A 120 0.54 -13.06 10.05
N LEU A 121 0.64 -11.79 9.67
CA LEU A 121 1.42 -11.29 8.55
C LEU A 121 2.59 -10.46 9.11
N SER A 122 3.76 -10.61 8.51
CA SER A 122 4.96 -9.87 8.90
C SER A 122 5.76 -9.40 7.69
N LEU A 123 6.48 -8.30 7.85
CA LEU A 123 7.40 -7.73 6.87
C LEU A 123 8.76 -7.49 7.53
N GLY A 124 9.83 -8.02 6.93
CA GLY A 124 11.20 -7.86 7.48
C GLY A 124 11.34 -8.41 8.90
N GLY A 125 10.56 -9.45 9.25
CA GLY A 125 10.51 -10.04 10.59
C GLY A 125 9.72 -9.24 11.64
N GLN A 126 9.13 -8.09 11.28
CA GLN A 126 8.26 -7.30 12.16
C GLN A 126 6.79 -7.58 11.85
N LYS A 127 5.93 -7.54 12.87
CA LYS A 127 4.49 -7.77 12.69
C LYS A 127 3.90 -6.67 11.80
N TRP A 128 3.26 -7.07 10.70
CA TRP A 128 2.51 -6.20 9.82
C TRP A 128 1.05 -6.13 10.30
N ALA A 129 0.37 -7.28 10.37
CA ALA A 129 -1.03 -7.36 10.72
C ALA A 129 -1.38 -8.74 11.29
N THR A 130 -2.52 -8.84 11.98
CA THR A 130 -3.23 -10.11 12.15
C THR A 130 -4.34 -10.12 11.11
N VAL A 131 -4.23 -11.01 10.13
CA VAL A 131 -5.21 -11.15 9.06
C VAL A 131 -6.41 -11.91 9.61
N ASN A 132 -7.57 -11.28 9.53
CA ASN A 132 -8.83 -11.90 9.88
C ASN A 132 -9.83 -11.70 8.74
N SER A 133 -10.04 -12.75 7.94
CA SER A 133 -11.03 -12.76 6.87
C SER A 133 -12.38 -13.35 7.30
N SER A 134 -12.62 -13.54 8.60
CA SER A 134 -13.89 -14.08 9.11
C SER A 134 -15.06 -13.10 8.96
N ALA A 135 -14.78 -11.81 8.82
CA ALA A 135 -15.79 -10.77 8.71
C ALA A 135 -16.38 -10.62 7.30
N THR A 136 -15.69 -11.13 6.26
CA THR A 136 -16.08 -11.00 4.85
C THR A 136 -15.72 -12.27 4.08
N THR A 137 -16.70 -13.11 3.75
CA THR A 137 -16.47 -14.33 2.94
C THR A 137 -16.39 -14.03 1.44
N ASP A 138 -17.04 -12.95 1.00
CA ASP A 138 -17.27 -12.66 -0.42
C ASP A 138 -16.48 -11.46 -0.93
N VAL A 139 -15.72 -10.79 -0.05
CA VAL A 139 -14.92 -9.61 -0.37
C VAL A 139 -13.48 -9.84 0.06
N PRO A 140 -12.48 -9.50 -0.77
CA PRO A 140 -11.09 -9.58 -0.37
C PRO A 140 -10.75 -8.65 0.80
N VAL A 141 -9.90 -9.13 1.70
CA VAL A 141 -9.28 -8.32 2.76
C VAL A 141 -7.92 -7.87 2.28
N PHE A 142 -7.60 -6.59 2.44
CA PHE A 142 -6.28 -6.04 2.13
C PHE A 142 -5.59 -5.52 3.38
N GLN A 143 -4.29 -5.76 3.45
CA GLN A 143 -3.40 -5.14 4.43
C GLN A 143 -2.44 -4.24 3.66
N GLU A 144 -2.30 -2.99 4.07
CA GLU A 144 -1.38 -2.03 3.46
C GLU A 144 -0.47 -1.40 4.52
N LEU A 145 0.81 -1.23 4.18
CA LEU A 145 1.72 -0.38 4.95
C LEU A 145 2.70 0.32 4.02
N ILE A 146 3.35 1.36 4.54
CA ILE A 146 4.55 1.95 3.96
C ILE A 146 5.74 1.46 4.77
N TYR A 147 6.79 1.00 4.12
CA TYR A 147 8.01 0.54 4.79
C TYR A 147 9.23 1.25 4.22
N ALA A 148 10.05 1.77 5.13
CA ALA A 148 11.38 2.27 4.84
C ALA A 148 12.38 1.21 5.36
N PRO A 149 12.94 0.35 4.50
CA PRO A 149 13.89 -0.67 4.89
C PRO A 149 15.17 -0.06 5.48
N ARG A 150 15.82 -0.83 6.35
CA ARG A 150 17.16 -0.54 6.88
C ARG A 150 18.18 -1.61 6.46
N ASN A 151 17.69 -2.76 6.03
CA ASN A 151 18.47 -3.98 5.80
C ASN A 151 18.02 -4.62 4.48
N ASP A 152 18.87 -5.50 3.96
CA ASP A 152 18.74 -6.11 2.63
C ASP A 152 17.60 -7.13 2.51
N ASN A 153 17.07 -7.62 3.64
CA ASN A 153 16.07 -8.67 3.63
C ASN A 153 14.64 -8.11 3.75
N ILE A 154 14.00 -7.91 2.60
CA ILE A 154 12.58 -7.59 2.51
C ILE A 154 11.81 -8.88 2.24
N SER A 155 11.33 -9.50 3.33
CA SER A 155 10.52 -10.72 3.27
C SER A 155 9.12 -10.49 3.83
N VAL A 156 8.11 -10.95 3.11
CA VAL A 156 6.71 -10.97 3.58
C VAL A 156 6.39 -12.37 4.04
N CYS A 157 6.13 -12.56 5.34
CA CYS A 157 5.91 -13.89 5.92
C CYS A 157 4.52 -14.04 6.52
N LEU A 158 3.93 -15.21 6.30
CA LEU A 158 2.66 -15.65 6.88
C LEU A 158 2.92 -16.74 7.91
N ALA A 159 2.24 -16.67 9.06
CA ALA A 159 2.35 -17.66 10.11
C ALA A 159 1.01 -17.91 10.82
N GLY A 160 0.59 -19.17 10.85
CA GLY A 160 -0.52 -19.61 11.70
C GLY A 160 -0.11 -19.55 13.17
N ARG A 161 -1.08 -19.30 14.05
CA ARG A 161 -0.86 -19.18 15.49
C ARG A 161 -1.79 -20.10 16.26
N LYS A 162 -1.27 -20.75 17.30
CA LYS A 162 -2.06 -21.64 18.16
C LYS A 162 -3.25 -20.95 18.80
N GLU A 163 -3.08 -19.70 19.22
CA GLU A 163 -4.14 -18.90 19.82
C GLU A 163 -5.32 -18.62 18.87
N TYR A 164 -5.13 -18.79 17.56
CA TYR A 164 -6.17 -18.61 16.53
C TYR A 164 -6.80 -19.94 16.07
N GLY A 165 -6.30 -21.09 16.55
CA GLY A 165 -6.72 -22.42 16.13
C GLY A 165 -6.00 -22.94 14.88
N SER A 166 -6.44 -24.08 14.37
CA SER A 166 -5.79 -24.85 13.29
C SER A 166 -6.04 -24.31 11.87
N GLY A 167 -6.17 -22.99 11.74
CA GLY A 167 -6.38 -22.31 10.46
C GLY A 167 -5.15 -22.38 9.56
N THR A 168 -5.36 -22.44 8.24
CA THR A 168 -4.29 -22.52 7.24
C THR A 168 -4.01 -21.14 6.64
N PRO A 169 -2.84 -20.51 6.88
CA PRO A 169 -2.51 -19.22 6.27
C PRO A 169 -2.54 -19.29 4.75
N PHE A 170 -3.01 -18.23 4.11
CA PHE A 170 -3.10 -18.13 2.66
C PHE A 170 -2.87 -16.70 2.19
N ILE A 171 -2.60 -16.51 0.90
CA ILE A 171 -2.47 -15.21 0.24
C ILE A 171 -2.91 -15.32 -1.22
N SER A 172 -3.59 -14.28 -1.72
CA SER A 172 -4.12 -14.22 -3.09
C SER A 172 -3.33 -13.23 -3.96
N SER A 173 -2.84 -12.14 -3.38
CA SER A 173 -2.04 -11.15 -4.10
C SER A 173 -1.00 -10.48 -3.21
N LEU A 174 0.12 -10.06 -3.81
CA LEU A 174 1.15 -9.27 -3.14
C LEU A 174 1.69 -8.19 -4.07
N GLU A 175 1.70 -6.95 -3.61
CA GLU A 175 2.18 -5.79 -4.35
C GLU A 175 3.24 -5.04 -3.55
N ALA A 176 4.26 -4.53 -4.24
CA ALA A 176 5.25 -3.61 -3.70
C ALA A 176 5.48 -2.45 -4.66
N THR A 177 5.07 -1.26 -4.25
CA THR A 177 5.18 -0.03 -5.04
C THR A 177 6.39 0.75 -4.55
N TYR A 178 7.38 0.91 -5.40
CA TYR A 178 8.51 1.78 -5.16
C TYR A 178 8.04 3.23 -5.09
N LEU A 179 8.35 3.88 -3.97
CA LEU A 179 8.12 5.30 -3.76
C LEU A 179 9.36 6.05 -4.25
N ASP A 180 9.25 6.57 -5.46
CA ASP A 180 10.30 7.36 -6.09
C ASP A 180 10.59 8.63 -5.27
N GLU A 181 11.76 8.66 -4.64
CA GLU A 181 12.29 9.86 -3.94
C GLU A 181 13.11 10.77 -4.89
N HIS A 182 13.38 10.32 -6.12
CA HIS A 182 14.46 10.83 -6.95
C HIS A 182 14.07 11.43 -8.31
N GLU A 183 12.81 11.38 -8.75
CA GLU A 183 12.41 12.04 -10.00
C GLU A 183 12.30 13.58 -9.86
N THR A 184 13.41 14.23 -10.22
CA THR A 184 13.54 15.56 -10.88
C THR A 184 12.94 16.80 -10.20
N SER A 185 12.30 16.68 -9.04
CA SER A 185 11.43 17.74 -8.51
C SER A 185 11.66 18.17 -7.06
N ASN A 186 12.69 17.67 -6.36
CA ASN A 186 12.91 17.92 -4.92
C ASN A 186 11.67 17.54 -4.06
N ARG A 187 10.91 16.51 -4.46
CA ARG A 187 9.68 16.10 -3.78
C ARG A 187 9.89 14.75 -3.10
N THR A 188 9.97 14.74 -1.77
CA THR A 188 10.07 13.50 -0.99
C THR A 188 8.67 13.07 -0.56
N VAL A 189 8.16 11.99 -1.16
CA VAL A 189 6.94 11.31 -0.67
C VAL A 189 7.26 10.63 0.66
N TYR A 190 6.47 10.89 1.70
CA TYR A 190 6.76 10.50 3.08
C TYR A 190 8.15 10.95 3.54
N GLY A 191 8.53 12.21 3.24
CA GLY A 191 9.88 12.73 3.48
C GLY A 191 10.36 12.69 4.94
N ILE A 192 9.44 12.74 5.91
CA ILE A 192 9.80 12.65 7.33
C ILE A 192 9.93 11.21 7.86
N MET A 193 9.61 10.21 7.02
CA MET A 193 9.70 8.81 7.39
C MET A 193 11.16 8.36 7.47
N ARG A 194 11.57 7.88 8.63
CA ARG A 194 12.93 7.40 8.88
C ARG A 194 13.11 5.97 8.40
N ASN A 195 14.32 5.62 7.97
CA ASN A 195 14.67 4.24 7.66
C ASN A 195 14.48 3.33 8.89
N GLY A 196 14.07 2.09 8.64
CA GLY A 196 13.70 1.12 9.66
C GLY A 196 12.33 1.35 10.29
N THR A 197 11.45 2.17 9.69
CA THR A 197 10.09 2.40 10.19
C THR A 197 9.04 1.82 9.24
N ALA A 198 7.87 1.49 9.80
CA ALA A 198 6.69 1.09 9.05
C ALA A 198 5.50 1.96 9.46
N TYR A 199 4.77 2.48 8.48
CA TYR A 199 3.49 3.17 8.68
C TYR A 199 2.37 2.25 8.24
N HIS A 200 1.60 1.72 9.19
CA HIS A 200 0.45 0.88 8.91
C HIS A 200 -0.72 1.76 8.49
N LEU A 201 -1.39 1.43 7.39
CA LEU A 201 -2.51 2.23 6.93
C LEU A 201 -3.69 2.08 7.90
N VAL A 202 -4.12 3.18 8.50
CA VAL A 202 -5.37 3.26 9.28
C VAL A 202 -6.54 3.68 8.40
N ALA A 203 -6.36 4.77 7.64
CA ALA A 203 -7.37 5.27 6.73
C ALA A 203 -6.72 6.12 5.61
N ARG A 204 -7.28 6.05 4.41
CA ARG A 204 -7.01 6.98 3.30
C ARG A 204 -8.33 7.39 2.68
N LEU A 205 -8.78 8.58 3.03
CA LEU A 205 -10.16 9.03 2.79
C LEU A 205 -10.19 10.20 1.81
N ASN A 206 -11.17 10.19 0.92
CA ASN A 206 -11.51 11.29 0.04
C ASN A 206 -12.78 11.99 0.54
N PHE A 207 -12.61 13.03 1.35
CA PHE A 207 -13.73 13.76 1.94
C PHE A 207 -14.52 14.53 0.88
N GLY A 208 -15.84 14.39 0.89
CA GLY A 208 -16.74 15.04 -0.08
C GLY A 208 -16.83 14.33 -1.43
N GLY A 209 -16.03 13.29 -1.66
CA GLY A 209 -16.17 12.41 -2.81
C GLY A 209 -17.37 11.49 -2.65
N TYR A 210 -18.21 11.42 -3.68
CA TYR A 210 -19.35 10.51 -3.75
C TYR A 210 -19.05 9.36 -4.72
N ASP A 211 -19.38 8.15 -4.27
CA ASP A 211 -19.71 6.97 -5.09
C ASP A 211 -18.58 6.10 -5.65
N GLN A 212 -17.33 6.54 -5.77
CA GLN A 212 -16.25 5.67 -6.28
C GLN A 212 -14.93 5.76 -5.52
N VAL A 213 -14.32 4.60 -5.28
CA VAL A 213 -12.93 4.49 -4.85
C VAL A 213 -12.06 5.06 -5.94
N ILE A 214 -11.16 5.97 -5.57
CA ILE A 214 -10.13 6.43 -6.50
C ILE A 214 -9.05 5.37 -6.50
N GLU A 215 -9.02 4.65 -7.60
CA GLU A 215 -8.12 3.54 -7.88
C GLU A 215 -6.75 4.03 -8.39
N PRO A 216 -5.70 3.21 -8.25
CA PRO A 216 -4.46 3.38 -8.98
C PRO A 216 -4.68 3.56 -10.47
N TRP A 217 -3.88 4.42 -11.06
CA TRP A 217 -3.99 4.69 -12.46
C TRP A 217 -3.45 3.56 -13.37
N SER A 218 -4.11 3.33 -14.51
CA SER A 218 -3.84 2.22 -15.46
C SER A 218 -3.48 2.64 -16.91
N GLY A 219 -3.26 3.93 -17.21
CA GLY A 219 -3.23 4.50 -18.59
C GLY A 219 -1.92 5.15 -19.11
N TRP A 220 -2.00 6.31 -19.83
CA TRP A 220 -0.84 7.12 -20.35
C TRP A 220 -0.63 8.57 -19.76
N SER A 221 -1.71 9.33 -19.47
CA SER A 221 -1.92 10.54 -18.61
C SER A 221 -1.24 10.82 -17.22
N ARG A 222 0.00 10.42 -16.91
CA ARG A 222 0.54 10.32 -15.52
C ARG A 222 0.48 11.51 -14.53
N THR A 223 0.46 12.78 -14.93
CA THR A 223 0.95 13.87 -14.03
C THR A 223 0.04 14.20 -12.84
N CYS A 224 -1.27 13.97 -12.94
CA CYS A 224 -2.26 14.41 -11.95
C CYS A 224 -3.16 13.29 -11.41
N GLU A 225 -2.85 12.05 -11.77
CA GLU A 225 -3.59 10.85 -11.37
C GLU A 225 -2.89 10.13 -10.22
N GLU A 226 -3.47 9.04 -9.71
CA GLU A 226 -2.91 8.31 -8.57
C GLU A 226 -1.77 7.40 -9.04
N ARG A 227 -0.53 7.84 -8.80
CA ARG A 227 0.70 7.20 -9.31
C ARG A 227 1.37 6.27 -8.30
N LEU A 228 1.00 6.34 -7.03
CA LEU A 228 1.67 5.62 -5.95
C LEU A 228 0.92 4.33 -5.59
N ASN A 229 0.07 3.85 -6.50
CA ASN A 229 -0.73 2.64 -6.32
C ASN A 229 -1.60 2.67 -5.05
N ARG A 230 -2.05 3.85 -4.62
CA ARG A 230 -2.92 4.01 -3.44
C ARG A 230 -4.39 3.99 -3.81
N TYR A 231 -5.22 3.60 -2.85
CA TYR A 231 -6.67 3.62 -2.97
C TYR A 231 -7.21 4.69 -2.02
N TRP A 232 -8.08 5.56 -2.52
CA TRP A 232 -8.75 6.56 -1.68
C TRP A 232 -10.23 6.24 -1.57
N THR A 233 -10.68 5.97 -0.34
CA THR A 233 -12.08 5.63 -0.05
C THR A 233 -12.94 6.89 -0.05
N PRO A 234 -14.03 6.96 -0.85
CA PRO A 234 -14.94 8.10 -0.82
C PRO A 234 -15.56 8.24 0.57
N GLN A 235 -15.57 9.46 1.10
CA GLN A 235 -16.05 9.76 2.43
C GLN A 235 -16.98 10.97 2.40
N PRO A 236 -18.23 10.81 1.92
CA PRO A 236 -19.23 11.84 2.07
C PRO A 236 -19.63 11.97 3.54
N MET A 237 -19.82 13.21 3.99
CA MET A 237 -20.15 13.51 5.38
C MET A 237 -21.49 14.25 5.45
N PRO A 238 -22.61 13.56 5.74
CA PRO A 238 -23.95 14.15 5.72
C PRO A 238 -24.16 15.34 6.69
N GLY A 239 -23.35 15.44 7.75
CA GLY A 239 -23.39 16.56 8.70
C GLY A 239 -22.64 17.82 8.25
N TYR A 240 -22.00 17.78 7.09
CA TYR A 240 -21.23 18.87 6.50
C TYR A 240 -21.68 19.12 5.06
N THR A 241 -21.33 20.28 4.52
CA THR A 241 -21.49 20.54 3.09
C THR A 241 -20.38 19.80 2.35
N ASN A 242 -20.75 18.89 1.45
CA ASN A 242 -19.81 18.18 0.60
C ASN A 242 -19.67 18.98 -0.70
N LEU A 243 -18.44 19.28 -1.07
CA LEU A 243 -18.09 20.20 -2.15
C LEU A 243 -17.34 19.45 -3.24
N THR A 244 -17.69 19.76 -4.47
CA THR A 244 -16.95 19.37 -5.67
C THR A 244 -16.54 20.64 -6.40
N PHE A 245 -15.24 20.80 -6.64
CA PHE A 245 -14.69 21.96 -7.32
C PHE A 245 -14.52 21.68 -8.81
N VAL A 246 -14.54 22.74 -9.62
CA VAL A 246 -14.15 22.65 -11.04
C VAL A 246 -12.68 22.18 -11.07
N PRO A 247 -12.33 21.18 -11.90
CA PRO A 247 -10.98 20.65 -11.92
C PRO A 247 -9.96 21.76 -12.09
N ILE A 248 -9.05 21.87 -11.11
CA ILE A 248 -7.88 22.74 -11.24
C ILE A 248 -7.15 22.32 -12.52
N THR A 249 -6.71 23.28 -13.34
CA THR A 249 -5.82 22.97 -14.47
C THR A 249 -4.64 22.15 -13.95
N CYS A 250 -4.41 20.96 -14.53
CA CYS A 250 -3.29 20.10 -14.15
C CYS A 250 -1.97 20.84 -14.43
N THR A 251 -1.43 21.47 -13.40
CA THR A 251 -0.18 22.24 -13.46
C THR A 251 1.02 21.41 -13.01
N GLY A 252 0.80 20.17 -12.57
CA GLY A 252 1.84 19.32 -11.98
C GLY A 252 2.39 19.87 -10.66
N THR A 253 1.58 20.64 -9.93
CA THR A 253 1.95 21.24 -8.64
C THR A 253 2.41 20.19 -7.62
N ALA A 254 3.41 20.60 -6.84
CA ALA A 254 4.14 19.78 -5.87
C ALA A 254 3.44 19.70 -4.51
N TYR A 255 2.36 18.94 -4.40
CA TYR A 255 1.82 18.64 -3.07
C TYR A 255 2.71 17.61 -2.37
N GLU A 256 3.01 17.83 -1.09
CA GLU A 256 3.62 16.79 -0.24
C GLU A 256 2.76 15.52 -0.33
N ASN A 257 3.41 14.35 -0.47
CA ASN A 257 2.76 13.06 -0.70
C ASN A 257 1.92 12.93 -1.98
N SER A 258 1.86 13.97 -2.83
CA SER A 258 1.32 13.94 -4.20
C SER A 258 -0.03 13.20 -4.35
N PRO A 259 -1.12 13.64 -3.69
CA PRO A 259 -2.45 13.13 -3.95
C PRO A 259 -2.92 13.44 -5.39
N PRO A 260 -3.81 12.63 -5.98
CA PRO A 260 -4.37 12.88 -7.30
C PRO A 260 -5.37 14.05 -7.28
N LEU A 261 -5.60 14.69 -8.42
CA LEU A 261 -6.56 15.79 -8.52
C LEU A 261 -8.00 15.36 -8.18
N SER A 262 -8.37 14.11 -8.45
CA SER A 262 -9.67 13.56 -8.05
C SER A 262 -9.91 13.57 -6.54
N VAL A 263 -8.84 13.60 -5.72
CA VAL A 263 -8.92 13.80 -4.26
C VAL A 263 -8.95 15.29 -3.92
N ILE A 264 -8.11 16.10 -4.56
CA ILE A 264 -8.00 17.55 -4.25
C ILE A 264 -9.24 18.33 -4.72
N ASN A 265 -9.98 17.85 -5.72
CA ASN A 265 -11.18 18.50 -6.25
C ASN A 265 -12.44 18.24 -5.42
N THR A 266 -12.35 17.49 -4.33
CA THR A 266 -13.46 17.27 -3.41
C THR A 266 -13.08 17.65 -1.99
N ALA A 267 -14.03 18.19 -1.24
CA ALA A 267 -13.82 18.55 0.16
C ALA A 267 -15.11 18.53 0.96
N ILE A 268 -14.97 18.70 2.27
CA ILE A 268 -16.08 19.02 3.17
C ILE A 268 -15.88 20.41 3.76
N SER A 269 -16.98 21.12 3.99
CA SER A 269 -16.98 22.39 4.71
C SER A 269 -18.06 22.43 5.79
N PRO A 270 -17.90 23.25 6.83
CA PRO A 270 -18.98 23.51 7.78
C PRO A 270 -20.20 24.06 7.05
N THR A 271 -21.40 23.70 7.52
CA THR A 271 -22.66 24.28 7.04
C THR A 271 -22.88 25.70 7.58
N THR A 272 -22.23 26.03 8.71
CA THR A 272 -22.27 27.36 9.34
C THR A 272 -20.88 27.77 9.81
N ALA A 273 -20.63 29.07 9.93
CA ALA A 273 -19.32 29.61 10.29
C ALA A 273 -18.82 29.18 11.69
N SER A 274 -19.72 28.79 12.59
CA SER A 274 -19.41 28.34 13.96
C SER A 274 -19.34 26.82 14.12
N GLN A 275 -19.66 26.03 13.08
CA GLN A 275 -19.64 24.58 13.17
C GLN A 275 -18.21 24.06 13.03
N SER A 276 -17.77 23.27 14.01
CA SER A 276 -16.53 22.49 13.93
C SER A 276 -16.71 21.23 13.08
N ILE A 277 -15.67 20.86 12.33
CA ILE A 277 -15.60 19.57 11.63
C ILE A 277 -14.95 18.54 12.56
N TYR A 278 -15.69 17.50 12.87
CA TYR A 278 -15.24 16.30 13.57
C TYR A 278 -15.08 15.14 12.58
N VAL A 279 -13.87 14.56 12.55
CA VAL A 279 -13.52 13.40 11.74
C VAL A 279 -13.16 12.25 12.68
N PRO A 280 -14.04 11.25 12.85
CA PRO A 280 -13.73 10.09 13.68
C PRO A 280 -12.73 9.18 12.97
N ILE A 281 -11.62 8.85 13.64
CA ILE A 281 -10.64 7.87 13.18
C ILE A 281 -10.47 6.80 14.26
N ASN A 282 -10.66 5.55 13.87
CA ASN A 282 -10.51 4.41 14.77
C ASN A 282 -9.05 3.94 14.76
N PHE A 283 -8.26 4.44 15.69
CA PHE A 283 -6.87 3.98 15.87
C PHE A 283 -6.81 2.62 16.58
N PRO A 284 -5.78 1.80 16.31
CA PRO A 284 -5.52 0.60 17.08
C PRO A 284 -5.36 0.89 18.59
N THR A 285 -5.96 0.05 19.45
CA THR A 285 -6.08 0.31 20.89
C THR A 285 -5.08 -0.45 21.77
N THR A 286 -4.33 -1.39 21.19
CA THR A 286 -3.58 -2.40 21.96
C THR A 286 -2.14 -2.00 22.28
N THR A 287 -1.57 -1.02 21.58
CA THR A 287 -0.20 -0.52 21.84
C THR A 287 -0.12 0.99 21.61
N PRO A 288 0.57 1.77 22.48
CA PRO A 288 0.87 3.16 22.19
C PRO A 288 1.73 3.27 20.93
N GLN A 289 1.27 4.04 19.95
CA GLN A 289 1.95 4.26 18.67
C GLN A 289 1.93 5.75 18.30
N SER A 290 2.89 6.17 17.48
CA SER A 290 2.84 7.49 16.84
C SER A 290 1.95 7.44 15.61
N ALA A 291 1.12 8.44 15.40
CA ALA A 291 0.32 8.58 14.19
C ALA A 291 0.99 9.58 13.23
N TYR A 292 1.10 9.21 11.95
CA TYR A 292 1.45 10.14 10.87
C TYR A 292 0.15 10.51 10.14
N ILE A 293 -0.23 11.79 10.22
CA ILE A 293 -1.49 12.29 9.67
C ILE A 293 -1.17 13.36 8.63
N VAL A 294 -1.75 13.20 7.45
CA VAL A 294 -1.65 14.16 6.35
C VAL A 294 -3.05 14.65 6.04
N LEU A 295 -3.23 15.96 6.09
CA LEU A 295 -4.50 16.61 5.78
C LEU A 295 -4.30 17.51 4.56
N TYR A 296 -5.19 17.38 3.59
CA TYR A 296 -5.19 18.22 2.39
C TYR A 296 -6.30 19.25 2.51
N PHE A 297 -5.94 20.51 2.28
CA PHE A 297 -6.87 21.62 2.34
C PHE A 297 -6.91 22.31 0.98
N TYR A 298 -8.12 22.66 0.56
CA TYR A 298 -8.35 23.49 -0.60
C TYR A 298 -8.97 24.81 -0.17
N GLN A 299 -8.47 25.91 -0.72
CA GLN A 299 -9.03 27.23 -0.54
C GLN A 299 -9.17 27.92 -1.90
N ASP A 300 -10.38 28.33 -2.23
CA ASP A 300 -10.63 29.21 -3.37
C ASP A 300 -10.02 30.61 -3.10
N LEU A 301 -9.47 31.26 -4.14
CA LEU A 301 -8.68 32.51 -4.06
C LEU A 301 -9.51 33.77 -3.76
N GLY A 302 -10.64 33.60 -3.08
CA GLY A 302 -11.46 34.71 -2.60
C GLY A 302 -10.69 35.64 -1.64
N PRO A 303 -11.13 36.89 -1.49
CA PRO A 303 -10.40 37.91 -0.72
C PRO A 303 -10.34 37.62 0.79
N THR A 304 -11.13 36.66 1.28
CA THR A 304 -11.27 36.34 2.70
C THR A 304 -10.29 35.26 3.14
N LYS A 305 -9.41 35.62 4.07
CA LYS A 305 -8.55 34.65 4.79
C LYS A 305 -9.42 33.82 5.75
N LYS A 306 -9.21 32.51 5.77
CA LYS A 306 -9.81 31.60 6.75
C LYS A 306 -8.74 31.12 7.72
N MET A 307 -9.05 31.15 9.01
CA MET A 307 -8.22 30.51 10.04
C MET A 307 -8.82 29.15 10.37
N LEU A 308 -7.96 28.12 10.48
CA LEU A 308 -8.35 26.77 10.84
C LEU A 308 -7.59 26.37 12.11
N ASN A 309 -8.33 25.96 13.14
CA ASN A 309 -7.77 25.34 14.34
C ASN A 309 -7.97 23.83 14.25
N ILE A 310 -6.88 23.07 14.34
CA ILE A 310 -6.91 21.60 14.29
C ILE A 310 -6.63 21.09 15.70
N GLY A 311 -7.59 20.34 16.24
CA GLY A 311 -7.46 19.64 17.52
C GLY A 311 -7.55 18.13 17.31
N MET A 312 -6.80 17.37 18.09
CA MET A 312 -6.91 15.92 18.16
C MET A 312 -7.42 15.54 19.54
N ASP A 313 -8.56 14.87 19.60
CA ASP A 313 -9.10 14.30 20.83
C ASP A 313 -8.93 12.77 20.79
N VAL A 314 -8.45 12.22 21.90
CA VAL A 314 -8.30 10.77 22.08
C VAL A 314 -9.36 10.34 23.08
N ALA A 315 -10.49 9.86 22.55
CA ALA A 315 -11.57 9.32 23.37
C ALA A 315 -11.02 8.27 24.35
N GLY A 316 -11.15 8.54 25.66
CA GLY A 316 -10.67 7.65 26.72
C GLY A 316 -9.51 8.20 27.58
N ARG A 317 -8.92 9.35 27.24
CA ARG A 317 -8.07 10.09 28.19
C ARG A 317 -8.65 11.49 28.41
N CYS A 318 -9.21 11.68 29.59
CA CYS A 318 -9.49 13.02 30.11
C CYS A 318 -8.18 13.81 30.06
N CYS A 319 -8.08 14.82 29.18
CA CYS A 319 -6.98 15.78 29.20
C CYS A 319 -7.00 16.50 30.55
N ARG A 320 -6.22 16.02 31.52
CA ARG A 320 -5.93 16.80 32.72
C ARG A 320 -4.95 17.90 32.35
N ARG A 321 -5.52 19.09 32.15
CA ARG A 321 -4.92 20.44 32.23
C ARG A 321 -3.93 20.83 31.13
N CYS A 322 -4.23 21.97 30.50
CA CYS A 322 -3.32 23.11 30.40
C CYS A 322 -4.01 24.27 31.11
#